data_AF-A0A1I5AZK5-F1
#
_entry.id   AF-A0A1I5AZK5-F1
#
_cell.length_a   1.000
_cell.length_b   1.000
_cell.length_c   1.000
_cell.angle_alpha   90.00
_cell.angle_beta   90.00
_cell.angle_gamma   90.00
#
_symmetry.space_group_name_H-M   'P 1'
#
loop_
_entity.id
_entity.type
_entity.pdbx_description
1 polymer ?
#
loop_
_entity_poly.entity_id
_entity_poly.type
_entity_poly.pdbx_seq_one_letter_code
_entity_poly.pdbx_strand_id
1 'polypeptide(L)'
;MEIRKACSRRLRGCAFASFAYLATTALSVWLLKGPMTDAPTSLRAMVSLLPLIPIGFAIREVLHLVRASDELQRRIDLEALAVAALVVGLACLSLGFLVSAQVFEIKGSSVLIWMFPALSVTYVLARVRAQRHYR
;
A
#
# COMPACT_ATOMS: atom_id res chain seq x y z
N MET A 1 27.58 -7.34 -7.15
CA MET A 1 27.23 -7.07 -5.73
C MET A 1 26.43 -5.77 -5.57
N GLU A 2 26.68 -4.75 -6.40
CA GLU A 2 25.93 -3.48 -6.49
C GLU A 2 24.42 -3.64 -6.72
N ILE A 3 24.01 -4.50 -7.67
CA ILE A 3 22.59 -4.76 -8.01
C ILE A 3 21.78 -5.27 -6.80
N ARG A 4 22.40 -6.10 -5.94
CA ARG A 4 21.77 -6.64 -4.73
C ARG A 4 21.55 -5.56 -3.66
N LYS A 5 22.49 -4.61 -3.52
CA LYS A 5 22.38 -3.49 -2.58
C LYS A 5 21.30 -2.50 -3.02
N ALA A 6 21.23 -2.17 -4.31
CA ALA A 6 20.18 -1.31 -4.88
C ALA A 6 18.76 -1.89 -4.71
N CYS A 7 18.60 -3.21 -4.93
CA CYS A 7 17.33 -3.89 -4.68
C CYS A 7 16.91 -3.86 -3.20
N SER A 8 17.85 -4.15 -2.28
CA SER A 8 17.58 -4.12 -0.83
C SER A 8 17.23 -2.72 -0.30
N ARG A 9 17.79 -1.66 -0.89
CA ARG A 9 17.54 -0.28 -0.46
C ARG A 9 16.15 0.18 -0.92
N ARG A 10 15.72 -0.25 -2.12
CA ARG A 10 14.38 0.00 -2.68
C ARG A 10 13.28 -0.75 -1.92
N LEU A 11 13.49 -2.03 -1.65
CA LEU A 11 12.52 -2.83 -0.90
C LEU A 11 12.34 -2.30 0.53
N ARG A 12 13.43 -1.81 1.15
CA ARG A 12 13.38 -1.11 2.44
C ARG A 12 12.60 0.19 2.39
N GLY A 13 12.66 0.95 1.30
CA GLY A 13 11.85 2.17 1.12
C GLY A 13 10.35 1.87 1.08
N CYS A 14 9.94 0.85 0.33
CA CYS A 14 8.53 0.43 0.30
C CYS A 14 8.08 -0.17 1.63
N ALA A 15 8.91 -0.98 2.28
CA ALA A 15 8.61 -1.52 3.61
C ALA A 15 8.49 -0.40 4.66
N PHE A 16 9.34 0.62 4.58
CA PHE A 16 9.26 1.81 5.42
C PHE A 16 7.98 2.59 5.17
N ALA A 17 7.58 2.77 3.91
CA ALA A 17 6.31 3.40 3.56
C ALA A 17 5.09 2.62 4.07
N SER A 18 5.08 1.29 3.93
CA SER A 18 4.02 0.44 4.48
C SER A 18 3.98 0.49 6.00
N PHE A 19 5.14 0.50 6.66
CA PHE A 19 5.22 0.63 8.12
C PHE A 19 4.77 2.01 8.58
N ALA A 20 5.17 3.08 7.89
CA ALA A 20 4.71 4.44 8.15
C ALA A 20 3.19 4.58 7.97
N TYR A 21 2.62 3.94 6.94
CA TYR A 21 1.18 3.87 6.74
C TYR A 21 0.48 3.15 7.91
N LEU A 22 0.96 1.98 8.30
CA LEU A 22 0.38 1.24 9.44
C LEU A 22 0.50 2.01 10.75
N ALA A 23 1.65 2.64 11.01
CA ALA A 23 1.90 3.44 12.20
C ALA A 23 1.01 4.68 12.26
N THR A 24 0.90 5.43 11.17
CA THR A 24 0.03 6.61 11.09
C THR A 24 -1.45 6.26 11.15
N THR A 25 -1.85 5.12 10.58
CA THR A 25 -3.23 4.63 10.69
C THR A 25 -3.54 4.20 12.13
N ALA A 26 -2.65 3.48 12.79
CA ALA A 26 -2.80 3.10 14.19
C ALA A 26 -2.85 4.34 15.11
N LEU A 27 -1.97 5.33 14.88
CA LEU A 27 -1.97 6.60 15.58
C LEU A 27 -3.28 7.35 15.39
N SER A 28 -3.76 7.46 14.14
CA SER A 28 -5.03 8.12 13.81
C SER A 28 -6.19 7.47 14.55
N VAL A 29 -6.31 6.14 14.49
CA VAL A 29 -7.36 5.38 15.19
C VAL A 29 -7.28 5.56 16.70
N TRP A 30 -6.08 5.55 17.27
CA TRP A 30 -5.87 5.77 18.71
C TRP A 30 -6.29 7.18 19.14
N LEU A 31 -5.92 8.20 18.37
CA LEU A 31 -6.29 9.59 18.63
C LEU A 31 -7.82 9.79 18.56
N LEU A 32 -8.46 9.23 17.53
CA LEU A 32 -9.91 9.32 17.29
C LEU A 32 -10.75 8.56 18.32
N LYS A 33 -10.23 7.47 18.90
CA LYS A 33 -10.95 6.66 19.91
C LYS A 33 -10.67 7.06 21.36
N GLY A 34 -9.58 7.80 21.62
CA GLY A 34 -9.20 8.24 22.96
C GLY A 34 -9.40 9.75 23.13
N PRO A 35 -8.33 10.56 23.02
CA PRO A 35 -8.34 11.96 23.44
C PRO A 35 -9.17 12.92 22.56
N MET A 36 -9.60 12.50 21.36
CA MET A 36 -10.36 13.35 20.43
C MET A 36 -11.80 12.89 20.20
N THR A 37 -12.39 12.14 21.14
CA THR A 37 -13.80 11.73 21.07
C THR A 37 -14.76 12.91 21.02
N ASP A 38 -14.49 13.96 21.80
CA ASP A 38 -15.31 15.19 21.90
C ASP A 38 -14.86 16.30 20.94
N ALA A 39 -13.89 16.02 20.06
CA ALA A 39 -13.38 17.01 19.12
C ALA A 39 -14.40 17.33 18.00
N PRO A 40 -14.41 18.57 17.49
CA PRO A 40 -15.28 18.96 16.38
C PRO A 40 -15.03 18.11 15.14
N THR A 41 -16.09 17.88 14.36
CA THR A 41 -16.10 16.99 13.18
C THR A 41 -15.00 17.32 12.16
N SER A 42 -14.65 18.60 12.02
CA SER A 42 -13.57 19.08 11.14
C SER A 42 -12.20 18.53 11.57
N LEU A 43 -11.88 18.56 12.87
CA LEU A 43 -10.61 18.07 13.40
C LEU A 43 -10.51 16.55 13.22
N ARG A 44 -11.61 15.83 13.48
CA ARG A 44 -11.70 14.37 13.29
C ARG A 44 -11.50 13.97 11.82
N ALA A 45 -12.05 14.74 10.89
CA ALA A 45 -11.82 14.54 9.46
C ALA A 45 -10.33 14.71 9.10
N MET A 46 -9.67 15.77 9.57
CA MET A 46 -8.23 15.99 9.32
C MET A 46 -7.36 14.87 9.88
N VAL A 47 -7.65 14.40 11.10
CA VAL A 47 -6.91 13.29 11.72
C VAL A 47 -7.16 11.96 11.00
N SER A 48 -8.35 11.74 10.46
CA SER A 48 -8.66 10.54 9.67
C SER A 48 -7.91 10.49 8.33
N LEU A 49 -7.52 11.67 7.82
CA LEU A 49 -6.78 11.80 6.56
C LEU A 49 -5.25 11.82 6.76
N LEU A 50 -4.78 11.92 8.01
CA LEU A 50 -3.35 11.86 8.36
C LEU A 50 -2.57 10.70 7.70
N PRO A 51 -3.09 9.44 7.61
CA PRO A 51 -2.39 8.36 6.93
C PRO A 51 -2.23 8.52 5.42
N LEU A 52 -2.87 9.51 4.78
CA LEU A 52 -2.64 9.81 3.36
C LEU A 52 -1.32 10.55 3.12
N ILE A 53 -0.83 11.32 4.11
CA ILE A 53 0.43 12.05 4.01
C ILE A 53 1.61 11.10 3.71
N PRO A 54 1.86 10.02 4.48
CA PRO A 54 2.96 9.10 4.18
C PRO A 54 2.76 8.37 2.85
N ILE A 55 1.52 8.11 2.42
CA ILE A 55 1.24 7.52 1.11
C ILE A 55 1.69 8.48 0.00
N GLY A 56 1.38 9.78 0.11
CA GLY A 56 1.79 10.78 -0.88
C GLY A 56 3.32 10.86 -1.02
N PHE A 57 4.05 10.84 0.10
CA PHE A 57 5.51 10.77 0.09
C PHE A 57 6.02 9.47 -0.54
N ALA A 58 5.41 8.32 -0.21
CA ALA A 58 5.78 7.04 -0.79
C ALA A 58 5.60 7.01 -2.31
N ILE A 59 4.48 7.55 -2.81
CA ILE A 59 4.22 7.66 -4.25
C ILE A 59 5.30 8.54 -4.91
N ARG A 60 5.59 9.70 -4.34
CA ARG A 60 6.63 10.60 -4.86
C ARG A 60 7.98 9.91 -4.97
N GLU A 61 8.38 9.20 -3.92
CA GLU A 61 9.65 8.46 -3.89
C GLU A 61 9.67 7.32 -4.91
N VAL A 62 8.59 6.54 -5.02
CA VAL A 62 8.49 5.46 -6.03
C VAL A 62 8.55 6.03 -7.44
N LEU A 63 7.88 7.16 -7.72
CA LEU A 63 7.92 7.79 -9.05
C LEU A 63 9.32 8.30 -9.39
N HIS A 64 9.99 8.97 -8.45
CA HIS A 64 11.36 9.42 -8.63
C HIS A 64 12.29 8.24 -8.92
N LEU A 65 12.12 7.17 -8.14
CA LEU A 65 12.90 5.95 -8.25
C LEU A 65 12.70 5.23 -9.59
N VAL A 66 11.44 5.08 -10.06
CA VAL A 66 11.11 4.45 -11.35
C VAL A 66 11.68 5.27 -12.52
N ARG A 67 11.61 6.60 -12.44
CA ARG A 67 12.18 7.50 -13.47
C ARG A 67 13.71 7.42 -13.55
N ALA A 68 14.37 7.18 -12.42
CA ALA A 68 15.82 7.01 -12.34
C ALA A 68 16.29 5.56 -12.61
N SER A 69 15.41 4.68 -13.08
CA SER A 69 15.72 3.26 -13.30
C SER A 69 15.99 2.95 -14.76
N ASP A 70 16.93 2.03 -14.99
CA ASP A 70 17.17 1.44 -16.30
C ASP A 70 15.93 0.71 -16.83
N GLU A 71 15.87 0.50 -18.15
CA GLU A 71 14.71 -0.10 -18.82
C GLU A 71 14.29 -1.46 -18.26
N LEU A 72 15.26 -2.33 -17.95
CA LEU A 72 14.99 -3.66 -17.39
C LEU A 72 14.32 -3.56 -16.01
N GLN A 73 14.82 -2.68 -15.15
CA GLN A 73 14.26 -2.49 -13.81
C GLN A 73 12.87 -1.85 -13.88
N ARG A 74 12.65 -0.91 -14.81
CA ARG A 74 11.34 -0.31 -15.07
C ARG A 74 10.33 -1.34 -15.58
N ARG A 75 10.73 -2.28 -16.46
CA ARG A 75 9.87 -3.38 -16.91
C ARG A 75 9.44 -4.29 -15.76
N ILE A 76 10.38 -4.70 -14.92
CA ILE A 76 10.11 -5.52 -13.72
C ILE A 76 9.13 -4.81 -12.78
N ASP A 77 9.32 -3.51 -12.53
CA ASP A 77 8.45 -2.75 -11.64
C ASP A 77 7.04 -2.57 -12.22
N LEU A 78 6.91 -2.36 -13.53
CA LEU A 78 5.60 -2.28 -14.21
C LEU A 78 4.87 -3.62 -14.21
N GLU A 79 5.56 -4.72 -14.51
CA GLU A 79 4.98 -6.07 -14.46
C GLU A 79 4.50 -6.41 -13.05
N ALA A 80 5.32 -6.13 -12.03
CA ALA A 80 4.96 -6.36 -10.64
C ALA A 80 3.75 -5.52 -10.22
N LEU A 81 3.67 -4.26 -10.65
CA LEU A 81 2.55 -3.38 -10.35
C LEU A 81 1.26 -3.84 -11.07
N ALA A 82 1.37 -4.29 -12.32
CA ALA A 82 0.25 -4.85 -13.06
C ALA A 82 -0.30 -6.11 -12.38
N VAL A 83 0.58 -7.04 -12.00
CA VAL A 83 0.19 -8.26 -11.25
C VAL A 83 -0.47 -7.88 -9.92
N ALA A 84 0.10 -6.95 -9.17
CA ALA A 84 -0.48 -6.50 -7.90
C ALA A 84 -1.87 -5.88 -8.07
N ALA A 85 -2.03 -5.00 -9.06
CA ALA A 85 -3.31 -4.36 -9.36
C ALA A 85 -4.37 -5.39 -9.79
N LEU A 86 -4.02 -6.35 -10.64
CA LEU A 86 -4.94 -7.40 -11.10
C LEU A 86 -5.35 -8.33 -9.96
N VAL A 87 -4.40 -8.80 -9.15
CA VAL A 87 -4.67 -9.71 -8.02
C VAL A 87 -5.53 -9.02 -6.96
N VAL A 88 -5.17 -7.81 -6.53
CA VAL A 88 -5.94 -7.08 -5.52
C VAL A 88 -7.28 -6.63 -6.07
N GLY A 89 -7.34 -6.18 -7.33
CA GLY A 89 -8.58 -5.81 -8.00
C GLY A 89 -9.55 -6.99 -8.09
N LEU A 90 -9.06 -8.17 -8.48
CA LEU A 90 -9.86 -9.40 -8.51
C LEU A 90 -10.33 -9.78 -7.11
N ALA A 91 -9.45 -9.73 -6.10
CA ALA A 91 -9.82 -10.03 -4.72
C ALA A 91 -10.90 -9.07 -4.20
N CYS A 92 -10.77 -7.77 -4.45
CA CYS A 92 -11.77 -6.76 -4.08
C CYS A 92 -13.09 -6.99 -4.82
N LEU A 93 -13.05 -7.34 -6.11
CA LEU A 93 -14.26 -7.65 -6.89
C LEU A 93 -14.97 -8.89 -6.35
N SER A 94 -14.22 -9.97 -6.07
CA SER A 94 -14.75 -11.18 -5.44
C SER A 94 -15.37 -10.87 -4.08
N LEU A 95 -14.66 -10.11 -3.22
CA LEU A 95 -15.19 -9.68 -1.93
C LEU A 95 -16.46 -8.84 -2.09
N GLY A 96 -16.53 -7.96 -3.09
CA GLY A 96 -17.72 -7.18 -3.42
C GLY A 96 -18.93 -8.05 -3.75
N PHE A 97 -18.74 -9.09 -4.58
CA PHE A 97 -19.80 -10.07 -4.87
C PHE A 97 -20.22 -10.86 -3.62
N LEU A 98 -19.26 -11.28 -2.78
CA LEU A 98 -19.53 -12.02 -1.55
C LEU A 98 -20.33 -11.18 -0.54
N VAL A 99 -20.01 -9.89 -0.38
CA VAL A 99 -20.76 -8.97 0.48
C VAL A 99 -22.14 -8.70 -0.11
N SER A 100 -22.25 -8.52 -1.43
CA SER A 100 -23.54 -8.33 -2.12
C SER A 100 -24.47 -9.54 -1.95
N ALA A 101 -23.92 -10.75 -2.00
CA ALA A 101 -24.64 -12.00 -1.76
C ALA A 101 -24.93 -12.29 -0.27
N GLN A 102 -24.60 -11.36 0.64
CA GLN A 102 -24.76 -11.50 2.09
C GLN A 102 -24.04 -12.73 2.68
N VAL A 103 -23.01 -13.25 2.01
CA VAL A 103 -22.21 -14.38 2.51
C VAL A 103 -21.33 -13.92 3.68
N PHE A 104 -20.87 -12.66 3.65
CA PHE A 104 -20.05 -12.06 4.71
C PHE A 104 -20.49 -10.63 5.01
N GLU A 105 -20.69 -10.31 6.30
CA GLU A 105 -20.88 -8.94 6.78
C GLU A 105 -19.52 -8.32 7.15
N ILE A 106 -18.89 -7.64 6.18
CA ILE A 106 -17.63 -6.93 6.40
C ILE A 106 -17.92 -5.44 6.38
N LYS A 107 -17.47 -4.70 7.41
CA LYS A 107 -17.51 -3.23 7.40
C LYS A 107 -16.64 -2.74 6.24
N GLY A 108 -17.25 -2.06 5.26
CA GLY A 108 -16.55 -1.54 4.07
C GLY A 108 -15.29 -0.77 4.41
N SER A 109 -15.30 0.05 5.47
CA SER A 109 -14.11 0.78 5.95
C SER A 109 -12.90 -0.12 6.24
N SER A 110 -13.11 -1.35 6.73
CA SER A 110 -12.00 -2.28 6.98
C SER A 110 -11.35 -2.73 5.68
N VAL A 111 -12.15 -3.00 4.64
CA VAL A 111 -11.63 -3.38 3.32
C VAL A 111 -10.79 -2.25 2.72
N LEU A 112 -11.26 -1.00 2.81
CA LEU A 112 -10.52 0.16 2.30
C LEU A 112 -9.17 0.37 3.01
N ILE A 113 -9.12 0.17 4.33
CA ILE A 113 -7.86 0.30 5.11
C ILE A 113 -6.88 -0.80 4.71
N TRP A 114 -7.35 -2.04 4.51
CA TRP A 114 -6.48 -3.17 4.16
C TRP A 114 -6.09 -3.24 2.68
N MET A 115 -6.75 -2.49 1.82
CA MET A 115 -6.48 -2.47 0.38
C MET A 115 -5.04 -2.05 0.06
N PHE A 116 -4.56 -0.96 0.66
CA PHE A 116 -3.20 -0.45 0.39
C PHE A 116 -2.10 -1.41 0.90
N PRO A 117 -2.18 -1.98 2.12
CA PRO A 117 -1.30 -3.06 2.56
C PRO A 117 -1.32 -4.27 1.62
N ALA A 118 -2.50 -4.73 1.20
CA ALA A 118 -2.62 -5.87 0.30
C ALA A 118 -1.91 -5.61 -1.05
N LEU A 119 -2.08 -4.41 -1.61
CA LEU A 119 -1.41 -4.00 -2.84
C LEU A 119 0.11 -3.91 -2.67
N SER A 120 0.57 -3.34 -1.55
CA SER A 120 1.99 -3.23 -1.23
C SER A 120 2.66 -4.61 -1.11
N VAL A 121 2.05 -5.53 -0.36
CA VAL A 121 2.57 -6.90 -0.17
C VAL A 121 2.59 -7.66 -1.49
N THR A 122 1.50 -7.59 -2.27
CA THR A 122 1.40 -8.29 -3.55
C THR A 122 2.42 -7.75 -4.55
N TYR A 123 2.64 -6.43 -4.59
CA TYR A 123 3.69 -5.80 -5.40
C TYR A 123 5.09 -6.31 -5.03
N VAL A 124 5.44 -6.35 -3.74
CA VAL A 124 6.75 -6.83 -3.28
C VAL A 124 6.97 -8.29 -3.69
N LEU A 125 5.95 -9.14 -3.52
CA LEU A 125 6.02 -10.55 -3.91
C LEU A 125 6.17 -10.73 -5.43
N ALA A 126 5.35 -10.03 -6.21
CA ALA A 126 5.40 -10.06 -7.67
C ALA A 126 6.76 -9.58 -8.19
N ARG A 127 7.30 -8.50 -7.62
CA ARG A 127 8.61 -7.96 -7.96
C ARG A 127 9.74 -8.95 -7.67
N VAL A 128 9.75 -9.57 -6.49
CA VAL A 128 10.77 -10.58 -6.15
C VAL A 128 10.71 -11.77 -7.11
N ARG A 129 9.51 -12.17 -7.54
CA ARG A 129 9.33 -13.25 -8.53
C ARG A 129 9.83 -12.84 -9.92
N ALA A 130 9.46 -11.67 -10.42
CA ALA A 130 9.93 -11.14 -11.70
C ALA A 130 11.47 -10.97 -11.71
N GLN A 131 12.05 -10.46 -10.62
CA GLN A 131 13.51 -10.34 -10.48
C GLN A 131 14.23 -11.69 -10.53
N ARG A 132 13.61 -12.79 -10.07
CA ARG A 132 14.19 -14.13 -10.19
C ARG A 132 14.08 -14.68 -11.61
N HIS A 133 13.11 -14.23 -12.40
CA HIS A 133 12.89 -14.69 -13.77
C HIS A 133 13.89 -14.07 -14.76
N TYR A 134 14.26 -12.80 -14.55
CA TYR A 134 15.21 -12.06 -15.41
C TYR A 134 16.68 -12.15 -14.97
N ARG A 135 17.01 -13.06 -14.05
CA ARG A 135 18.35 -13.21 -13.48
C ARG A 135 19.02 -14.47 -14.01
#